data_AF-A0A7I9W8Z7-F1
#
_entry.id   AF-A0A7I9W8Z7-F1
#
_cell.length_a   1.000
_cell.length_b   1.000
_cell.length_c   1.000
_cell.angle_alpha   90.00
_cell.angle_beta   90.00
_cell.angle_gamma   90.00
#
_symmetry.space_group_name_H-M   'P 1'
#
loop_
_entity.id
_entity.type
_entity.pdbx_description
1 polymer ?
#
loop_
_entity_poly.entity_id
_entity_poly.type
_entity_poly.pdbx_seq_one_letter_code
_entity_poly.pdbx_strand_id
1 'polypeptide(L)'
;MRLSEDVLVQRLDRPEGFADPSVVIADPAMGTGGYLQQVIEHVADRVEARDGKGAVAGAVTDLATRLYGFELQMGPFAVAELRATDLLADIGATLPPNGLGLFVTDTLDDPYAEQTQLGSGWS
;
A
#
# COMPACT_ATOMS: atom_id res chain seq x y z
N MET A 1 2.04 3.10 13.60
CA MET A 1 1.46 1.81 13.23
C MET A 1 0.64 1.15 14.33
N ARG A 2 1.20 0.86 15.52
CA ARG A 2 0.49 0.24 16.65
C ARG A 2 -0.87 0.89 16.99
N LEU A 3 -0.93 2.23 17.06
CA LEU A 3 -2.18 2.94 17.33
C LEU A 3 -3.26 2.67 16.27
N SER A 4 -2.87 2.69 14.99
CA SER A 4 -3.80 2.44 13.88
C SER A 4 -4.34 1.02 13.91
N GLU A 5 -3.48 0.04 14.19
CA GLU A 5 -3.91 -1.35 14.34
C GLU A 5 -4.79 -1.56 15.58
N ASP A 6 -4.47 -0.91 16.71
CA ASP A 6 -5.31 -0.96 17.92
C ASP A 6 -6.72 -0.42 17.62
N VAL A 7 -6.84 0.59 16.76
CA VAL A 7 -8.16 1.09 16.32
C VAL A 7 -8.87 0.04 15.45
N LEU A 8 -8.19 -0.58 14.50
CA LEU A 8 -8.76 -1.65 13.67
C LEU A 8 -9.32 -2.79 14.54
N VAL A 9 -8.50 -3.29 15.46
CA VAL A 9 -8.83 -4.45 16.30
C VAL A 9 -9.87 -4.12 17.37
N GLN A 10 -9.74 -2.99 18.07
CA GLN A 10 -10.55 -2.72 19.26
C GLN A 10 -11.82 -1.90 18.97
N ARG A 11 -11.86 -1.16 17.87
CA ARG A 11 -12.94 -0.18 17.59
C ARG A 11 -13.66 -0.43 16.28
N LEU A 12 -13.02 -1.10 15.31
CA LEU A 12 -13.58 -1.31 13.97
C LEU A 12 -13.88 -2.79 13.66
N ASP A 13 -13.80 -3.66 14.66
CA ASP A 13 -14.11 -5.09 14.58
C ASP A 13 -13.31 -5.83 13.50
N ARG A 14 -12.03 -5.49 13.36
CA ARG A 14 -11.06 -6.12 12.45
C ARG A 14 -9.99 -6.84 13.27
N PRO A 15 -10.26 -8.04 13.80
CA PRO A 15 -9.35 -8.75 14.71
C PRO A 15 -8.03 -9.14 14.06
N GLU A 16 -7.99 -9.25 12.73
CA GLU A 16 -6.76 -9.51 11.97
C GLU A 16 -5.92 -8.25 11.73
N GLY A 17 -6.42 -7.06 12.10
CA GLY A 17 -5.71 -5.80 11.94
C GLY A 17 -5.47 -5.49 10.45
N PHE A 18 -4.23 -5.14 10.09
CA PHE A 18 -3.87 -4.89 8.70
C PHE A 18 -3.95 -6.13 7.79
N ALA A 19 -3.90 -7.33 8.37
CA ALA A 19 -4.05 -8.57 7.60
C ALA A 19 -5.50 -8.83 7.17
N ASP A 20 -6.49 -8.15 7.77
CA ASP A 20 -7.91 -8.33 7.44
C ASP A 20 -8.18 -7.94 5.97
N PRO A 21 -8.84 -8.80 5.16
CA PRO A 21 -9.05 -8.56 3.73
C PRO A 21 -9.96 -7.36 3.44
N SER A 22 -10.73 -6.88 4.42
CA SER A 22 -11.56 -5.68 4.29
C SER A 22 -10.82 -4.37 4.56
N VAL A 23 -9.55 -4.44 4.99
CA VAL A 23 -8.73 -3.26 5.31
C VAL A 23 -7.89 -2.89 4.10
N VAL A 24 -8.15 -1.69 3.57
CA VAL A 24 -7.34 -1.03 2.55
C VAL A 24 -6.39 -0.05 3.22
N ILE A 25 -5.13 -0.04 2.82
CA ILE A 25 -4.13 0.90 3.33
C ILE A 25 -3.77 1.88 2.21
N ALA A 26 -3.86 3.17 2.51
CA ALA A 26 -3.46 4.24 1.61
C ALA A 26 -2.53 5.22 2.31
N ASP A 27 -1.40 5.53 1.68
CA ASP A 27 -0.45 6.56 2.11
C ASP A 27 -0.40 7.71 1.07
N PRO A 28 -0.99 8.88 1.36
CA PRO A 28 -1.10 9.98 0.40
C PRO A 28 0.22 10.73 0.14
N ALA A 29 1.25 10.47 0.95
CA ALA A 29 2.58 11.08 0.83
C ALA A 29 3.65 10.06 1.19
N MET A 30 3.72 8.98 0.40
CA MET A 30 4.48 7.78 0.75
C MET A 30 5.99 8.01 0.82
N GLY A 31 6.52 9.06 0.17
CA GLY A 31 7.95 9.29 0.06
C GLY A 31 8.64 8.09 -0.57
N THR A 32 9.64 7.55 0.14
CA THR A 32 10.36 6.33 -0.26
C THR A 32 9.69 5.04 0.25
N GLY A 33 8.39 5.05 0.58
CA GLY A 33 7.58 3.88 0.92
C GLY A 33 7.72 3.35 2.35
N GLY A 34 8.27 4.13 3.29
CA GLY A 34 8.62 3.64 4.62
C GLY A 34 7.45 3.10 5.44
N TYR A 35 6.28 3.75 5.36
CA TYR A 35 5.09 3.27 6.06
C TYR A 35 4.53 1.98 5.46
N LEU A 36 4.45 1.90 4.13
CA LEU A 36 3.99 0.69 3.43
C LEU A 36 4.90 -0.51 3.71
N GLN A 37 6.22 -0.29 3.73
CA GLN A 37 7.20 -1.30 4.15
C GLN A 37 6.90 -1.83 5.57
N GLN A 38 6.71 -0.93 6.54
CA GLN A 38 6.41 -1.33 7.92
C GLN A 38 5.11 -2.13 8.03
N VAL A 39 4.09 -1.78 7.23
CA VAL A 39 2.82 -2.52 7.21
C VAL A 39 3.01 -3.94 6.67
N ILE A 40 3.80 -4.11 5.60
CA ILE A 40 4.12 -5.44 5.04
C ILE A 40 4.87 -6.30 6.06
N GLU A 41 5.95 -5.78 6.64
CA GLU A 41 6.77 -6.49 7.63
C GLU A 41 5.93 -6.93 8.83
N HIS A 42 5.05 -6.07 9.32
CA HIS A 42 4.21 -6.40 10.46
C HIS A 42 3.10 -7.39 10.16
N VAL A 43 2.48 -7.33 8.98
CA VAL A 43 1.54 -8.39 8.57
C VAL A 43 2.28 -9.71 8.46
N ALA A 44 3.50 -9.73 7.92
CA ALA A 44 4.33 -10.93 7.85
C ALA A 44 4.61 -11.49 9.26
N ASP A 45 5.11 -10.67 10.18
CA ASP A 45 5.41 -11.07 11.57
C ASP A 45 4.16 -11.58 12.30
N ARG A 46 3.02 -10.88 12.16
CA ARG A 46 1.76 -11.24 12.81
C ARG A 46 1.22 -12.57 12.30
N VAL A 47 1.27 -12.78 10.97
CA VAL A 47 0.81 -14.03 10.34
C VAL A 47 1.76 -15.18 10.69
N GLU A 48 3.08 -14.95 10.69
CA GLU A 48 4.04 -15.97 11.13
C GLU A 48 3.78 -16.39 12.58
N ALA A 49 3.55 -15.43 13.48
CA ALA A 49 3.27 -15.71 14.89
C ALA A 49 1.95 -16.47 15.11
N ARG A 50 0.93 -16.23 14.28
CA ARG A 50 -0.41 -16.80 14.43
C ARG A 50 -0.57 -18.15 13.71
N ASP A 51 -0.14 -18.19 12.45
CA ASP A 51 -0.45 -19.26 11.50
C ASP A 51 0.82 -20.01 11.02
N GLY A 52 2.00 -19.51 11.39
CA GLY A 52 3.29 -20.08 11.03
C GLY A 52 3.84 -19.56 9.71
N LYS A 53 5.15 -19.78 9.49
CA LYS A 53 5.91 -19.26 8.34
C LYS A 53 5.30 -19.59 6.97
N GLY A 54 4.65 -20.74 6.83
CA GLY A 54 4.03 -21.18 5.57
C GLY A 54 2.84 -20.31 5.12
N ALA A 55 2.20 -19.57 6.03
CA ALA A 55 1.06 -18.71 5.71
C ALA A 55 1.47 -17.31 5.24
N VAL A 56 2.71 -16.89 5.53
CA VAL A 56 3.19 -15.51 5.36
C VAL A 56 3.10 -15.05 3.91
N ALA A 57 3.67 -15.82 2.98
CA ALA A 57 3.72 -15.43 1.57
C ALA A 57 2.32 -15.21 0.98
N GLY A 58 1.35 -16.05 1.33
CA GLY A 58 -0.04 -15.92 0.89
C GLY A 58 -0.71 -14.68 1.45
N ALA A 59 -0.56 -14.43 2.76
CA ALA A 59 -1.16 -13.25 3.41
C ALA A 59 -0.56 -11.94 2.91
N VAL A 60 0.76 -11.90 2.67
CA VAL A 60 1.44 -10.72 2.12
C VAL A 60 1.07 -10.51 0.65
N THR A 61 0.87 -11.58 -0.13
CA THR A 61 0.34 -11.50 -1.50
C THR A 61 -1.06 -10.87 -1.52
N ASP A 62 -1.95 -11.29 -0.61
CA ASP A 62 -3.28 -10.69 -0.47
C ASP A 62 -3.19 -9.22 -0.09
N LEU A 63 -2.39 -8.89 0.94
CA LEU A 63 -2.16 -7.51 1.39
C LEU A 63 -1.71 -6.61 0.23
N ALA A 64 -0.77 -7.06 -0.60
CA ALA A 64 -0.22 -6.27 -1.71
C ALA A 64 -1.30 -5.79 -2.70
N THR A 65 -2.44 -6.50 -2.82
CA THR A 65 -3.54 -6.12 -3.70
C THR A 65 -4.33 -4.88 -3.22
N ARG A 66 -4.10 -4.46 -1.97
CA ARG A 66 -4.86 -3.43 -1.25
C ARG A 66 -3.97 -2.43 -0.51
N LEU A 67 -2.70 -2.35 -0.93
CA LEU A 67 -1.76 -1.28 -0.57
C LEU A 67 -1.74 -0.20 -1.65
N TYR A 68 -1.92 1.04 -1.23
CA TYR A 68 -1.86 2.21 -2.10
C TYR A 68 -0.89 3.26 -1.57
N GLY A 69 -0.04 3.79 -2.44
CA GLY A 69 0.93 4.81 -2.10
C GLY A 69 0.99 5.88 -3.18
N PHE A 70 1.07 7.14 -2.76
CA PHE A 70 1.11 8.26 -3.67
C PHE A 70 2.30 9.15 -3.35
N GLU A 71 2.99 9.58 -4.40
CA GLU A 71 4.17 10.44 -4.30
C GLU A 71 4.23 11.41 -5.48
N LEU A 72 4.62 12.66 -5.22
CA LEU A 72 4.73 13.68 -6.25
C LEU A 72 6.03 13.52 -7.05
N GLN A 73 7.10 13.08 -6.39
CA GLN A 73 8.44 13.02 -6.97
C GLN A 73 8.79 11.63 -7.52
N MET A 74 9.16 11.57 -8.80
CA MET A 74 9.60 10.34 -9.49
C MET A 74 10.74 9.59 -8.75
N GLY A 75 11.67 10.31 -8.12
CA GLY A 75 12.81 9.71 -7.41
C GLY A 75 12.39 8.89 -6.18
N PRO A 76 11.77 9.52 -5.15
CA PRO A 76 11.21 8.80 -4.02
C PRO A 76 10.21 7.70 -4.41
N PHE A 77 9.38 7.93 -5.42
CA PHE A 77 8.49 6.91 -5.98
C PHE A 77 9.26 5.66 -6.44
N ALA A 78 10.28 5.82 -7.28
CA ALA A 78 11.05 4.69 -7.80
C ALA A 78 11.76 3.92 -6.66
N VAL A 79 12.19 4.63 -5.61
CA VAL A 79 12.75 3.99 -4.41
C VAL A 79 11.69 3.20 -3.65
N ALA A 80 10.48 3.72 -3.53
CA ALA A 80 9.36 3.02 -2.88
C ALA A 80 8.98 1.74 -3.64
N GLU A 81 8.85 1.83 -4.97
CA GLU A 81 8.49 0.69 -5.84
C GLU A 81 9.55 -0.42 -5.79
N LEU A 82 10.84 -0.06 -5.90
CA LEU A 82 11.93 -1.03 -5.80
C LEU A 82 11.94 -1.73 -4.43
N ARG A 83 11.88 -0.96 -3.33
CA ARG A 83 11.88 -1.52 -1.97
C ARG A 83 10.70 -2.44 -1.71
N ALA A 84 9.50 -2.04 -2.13
CA ALA A 84 8.31 -2.86 -1.94
C ALA A 84 8.39 -4.15 -2.78
N THR A 85 8.87 -4.07 -4.02
CA THR A 85 9.07 -5.24 -4.88
C THR A 85 10.11 -6.20 -4.30
N ASP A 86 11.25 -5.68 -3.85
CA ASP A 86 12.32 -6.47 -3.22
C ASP A 86 11.81 -7.16 -1.95
N LEU A 87 11.07 -6.44 -1.10
CA LEU A 87 10.49 -7.01 0.11
C LEU A 87 9.51 -8.13 -0.17
N LEU A 88 8.63 -7.98 -1.17
CA LEU A 88 7.70 -9.04 -1.56
C LEU A 88 8.45 -10.26 -2.08
N ALA A 89 9.49 -10.06 -2.89
CA ALA A 89 10.32 -11.14 -3.39
C ALA A 89 11.05 -11.89 -2.25
N ASP A 90 11.61 -11.17 -1.28
CA ASP A 90 12.29 -11.75 -0.11
C ASP A 90 11.35 -12.60 0.76
N ILE A 91 10.09 -12.17 0.88
CA ILE A 91 9.03 -12.91 1.59
C ILE A 91 8.54 -14.13 0.78
N GLY A 92 8.78 -14.16 -0.53
CA GLY A 92 8.19 -15.13 -1.46
C GLY A 92 6.73 -14.83 -1.81
N ALA A 93 6.29 -13.58 -1.59
CA ALA A 93 4.97 -13.10 -1.99
C ALA A 93 4.95 -12.74 -3.49
N THR A 94 3.75 -12.68 -4.06
CA THR A 94 3.55 -12.37 -5.48
C THR A 94 3.04 -10.94 -5.65
N LEU A 95 3.54 -10.26 -6.68
CA LEU A 95 3.01 -8.94 -7.08
C LEU A 95 1.56 -9.07 -7.60
N PRO A 96 0.69 -8.08 -7.35
CA PRO A 96 -0.61 -8.04 -7.99
C PRO A 96 -0.48 -8.00 -9.53
N PRO A 97 -1.48 -8.49 -10.29
CA PRO A 97 -1.41 -8.55 -11.76
C PRO A 97 -1.15 -7.22 -12.46
N ASN A 98 -1.57 -6.11 -11.83
CA ASN A 98 -1.40 -4.75 -12.35
C ASN A 98 -0.18 -4.02 -11.74
N GLY A 99 0.69 -4.74 -11.04
CA GLY A 99 1.75 -4.15 -10.22
C GLY A 99 1.24 -3.67 -8.86
N LEU A 100 2.12 -3.06 -8.07
CA LEU A 100 1.74 -2.45 -6.79
C LEU A 100 0.89 -1.21 -7.03
N GLY A 101 -0.01 -0.91 -6.10
CA GLY A 101 -0.85 0.30 -6.13
C GLY A 101 -0.08 1.59 -5.82
N LEU A 102 1.14 1.76 -6.34
CA LEU A 102 1.94 2.95 -6.15
C LEU A 102 1.78 3.87 -7.36
N PHE A 103 1.63 5.17 -7.11
CA PHE A 103 1.38 6.14 -8.17
C PHE A 103 2.25 7.38 -8.00
N VAL A 104 2.77 7.87 -9.13
CA VAL A 104 3.28 9.24 -9.23
C VAL A 104 2.12 10.15 -9.56
N THR A 105 1.69 10.95 -8.60
CA THR A 105 0.57 11.85 -8.80
C THR A 105 0.67 13.03 -7.84
N ASP A 106 0.23 14.19 -8.30
CA ASP A 106 -0.12 15.27 -7.40
C ASP A 106 -1.48 14.95 -6.78
N THR A 107 -1.48 14.37 -5.57
CA THR A 107 -2.71 14.03 -4.83
C THR A 107 -3.49 15.27 -4.37
N LEU A 108 -2.97 16.47 -4.62
CA LEU A 108 -3.57 17.77 -4.32
C LEU A 108 -4.01 18.53 -5.58
N ASP A 109 -3.78 18.01 -6.78
CA ASP A 109 -4.31 18.63 -7.99
C ASP A 109 -5.82 18.36 -8.12
N ASP A 110 -6.52 19.35 -8.66
CA ASP A 110 -7.97 19.36 -8.79
C ASP A 110 -8.47 18.08 -9.50
N PRO A 111 -9.40 17.28 -8.92
CA PRO A 111 -9.98 16.11 -9.59
C PRO A 111 -10.72 16.45 -10.91
N TYR A 112 -10.89 17.73 -11.22
CA TYR A 112 -11.43 18.24 -12.49
C TYR A 112 -10.38 18.86 -13.43
N ALA A 113 -9.08 18.78 -13.14
CA ALA A 113 -8.02 19.39 -13.94
C ALA A 113 -8.04 18.93 -15.42
N GLU A 114 -8.33 17.65 -15.68
CA GLU A 114 -8.47 17.12 -17.04
C GLU A 114 -9.68 17.69 -17.82
N GLN A 115 -10.72 18.18 -17.14
CA GLN A 115 -11.89 18.77 -17.83
C GLN A 115 -11.63 20.19 -18.34
N THR A 116 -10.63 20.90 -17.80
CA THR A 116 -10.36 22.31 -18.16
C THR A 116 -9.58 22.43 -19.47
N GLN A 117 -8.78 21.43 -19.85
CA GLN A 117 -8.04 21.44 -21.13
C GLN A 117 -8.89 21.17 -22.38
N LEU A 118 -10.10 20.63 -22.23
CA LEU A 118 -11.00 20.36 -23.37
C LEU A 118 -11.90 21.56 -23.74
N GLY A 119 -11.89 22.64 -22.95
CA GLY A 119 -12.74 23.82 -23.14
C GLY A 119 -12.12 24.99 -23.91
N SER A 120 -10.80 25.02 -24.13
CA SER A 120 -10.11 26.21 -24.68
C SER A 120 -9.64 26.07 -26.13
N GLY A 121 -10.06 25.02 -26.85
CA GLY A 121 -9.61 24.72 -28.22
C GLY A 121 -10.36 25.42 -29.35
N TRP A 122 -11.37 26.25 -29.05
CA TRP A 122 -12.18 26.94 -30.08
C TRP A 122 -12.47 28.38 -29.64
N SER A 123 -11.58 29.31 -30.00
CA SER A 123 -11.92 30.71 -30.30
C SER A 123 -10.93 31.28 -31.28
#